data_AF-A0A496UZ19-F1
#
_entry.id   AF-A0A496UZ19-F1
#
_cell.length_a   1.000
_cell.length_b   1.000
_cell.length_c   1.000
_cell.angle_alpha   90.00
_cell.angle_beta   90.00
_cell.angle_gamma   90.00
#
_symmetry.space_group_name_H-M   'P 1'
#
loop_
_entity.id
_entity.type
_entity.pdbx_description
1 polymer ?
#
loop_
_entity_poly.entity_id
_entity_poly.type
_entity_poly.pdbx_seq_one_letter_code
_entity_poly.pdbx_strand_id
1 'polypeptide(L)'
;MQRCSARTFETPSSFKRCRVATYKRHDIEALAIHPKTDMIYAASGNDIADGNLNGHLYQIDGQTGELYPVGSTGFEEIGDLTFSQDGTLWAWAKGDGLITIDITT
;
A
#
# COMPACT_ATOMS: atom_id res chain seq x y z
N MET A 1 30.12 -6.79 -20.60
CA MET A 1 29.14 -5.69 -20.75
C MET A 1 28.01 -6.18 -21.65
N GLN A 2 26.91 -6.63 -21.05
CA GLN A 2 25.78 -7.17 -21.79
C GLN A 2 24.81 -6.01 -22.06
N ARG A 3 24.58 -5.70 -23.34
CA ARG A 3 23.70 -4.60 -23.76
C ARG A 3 22.25 -5.03 -23.53
N CYS A 4 21.46 -4.20 -22.85
CA CYS A 4 20.00 -4.32 -22.86
C CYS A 4 19.48 -4.04 -24.27
N SER A 5 18.82 -5.02 -24.88
CA SER A 5 18.11 -4.87 -26.15
C SER A 5 16.75 -4.26 -25.89
N ALA A 6 16.48 -3.06 -26.43
CA ALA A 6 15.15 -2.48 -26.43
C ALA A 6 14.22 -3.36 -27.29
N ARG A 7 13.26 -4.03 -26.66
CA ARG A 7 12.13 -4.62 -27.39
C ARG A 7 11.15 -3.50 -27.71
N THR A 8 10.79 -3.38 -28.98
CA THR A 8 9.70 -2.53 -29.46
C THR A 8 8.41 -2.91 -28.75
N PHE A 9 7.78 -1.94 -28.10
CA PHE A 9 6.47 -2.09 -27.46
C PHE A 9 5.42 -2.09 -28.58
N GLU A 10 4.93 -3.26 -28.97
CA GLU A 10 3.72 -3.32 -29.79
C GLU A 10 2.56 -2.84 -28.92
N THR A 11 1.83 -1.82 -29.39
CA THR A 11 0.63 -1.32 -28.71
C THR A 11 -0.42 -2.43 -28.67
N PRO A 12 -0.80 -2.95 -27.48
CA PRO A 12 -1.91 -3.88 -27.41
C PRO A 12 -3.20 -3.14 -27.73
N SER A 13 -4.02 -3.70 -28.61
CA SER A 13 -5.29 -3.12 -29.10
C SER A 13 -6.41 -3.03 -28.06
N SER A 14 -6.09 -3.19 -26.78
CA SER A 14 -7.02 -2.96 -25.67
C SER A 14 -6.24 -2.78 -24.38
N PHE A 15 -5.95 -1.53 -24.00
CA PHE A 15 -5.74 -1.22 -22.61
C PHE A 15 -7.07 -1.47 -21.90
N LYS A 16 -7.22 -2.63 -21.25
CA LYS A 16 -8.25 -2.78 -20.22
C LYS A 16 -8.00 -1.68 -19.20
N ARG A 17 -8.86 -0.67 -19.21
CA ARG A 17 -8.88 0.35 -18.16
C ARG A 17 -9.15 -0.40 -16.86
N CYS A 18 -8.11 -0.63 -16.07
CA CYS A 18 -8.29 -1.12 -14.71
C CYS A 18 -9.05 -0.02 -13.98
N ARG A 19 -10.34 -0.26 -13.74
CA ARG A 19 -11.12 0.61 -12.87
C ARG A 19 -10.63 0.30 -11.48
N VAL A 20 -9.62 1.04 -11.04
CA VAL A 20 -9.22 1.06 -9.64
C VAL A 20 -10.46 1.43 -8.85
N ALA A 21 -10.84 0.59 -7.88
CA ALA A 21 -11.87 0.94 -6.92
C ALA A 21 -11.43 2.24 -6.23
N THR A 22 -12.18 3.33 -6.41
CA THR A 22 -11.85 4.58 -5.74
C THR A 22 -12.36 4.49 -4.30
N TYR A 23 -11.45 4.23 -3.37
CA TYR A 23 -11.71 4.22 -1.93
C TYR A 23 -11.82 5.63 -1.38
N LYS A 24 -12.82 6.36 -1.87
CA LYS A 24 -13.12 7.70 -1.34
C LYS A 24 -13.32 7.55 0.17
N ARG A 25 -12.65 8.43 0.92
CA ARG A 25 -12.75 8.53 2.39
C ARG A 25 -12.00 7.46 3.20
N HIS A 26 -11.18 6.63 2.57
CA HIS A 26 -10.20 5.79 3.30
C HIS A 26 -8.89 6.51 3.55
N ASP A 27 -8.69 7.66 2.92
CA ASP A 27 -7.51 8.51 3.11
C ASP A 27 -6.19 7.72 3.01
N ILE A 28 -6.03 6.95 1.93
CA ILE A 28 -4.81 6.15 1.74
C ILE A 28 -3.65 7.08 1.40
N GLU A 29 -2.69 7.18 2.31
CA GLU A 29 -1.55 8.10 2.20
C GLU A 29 -0.23 7.38 1.91
N ALA A 30 -0.11 6.11 2.32
CA ALA A 30 1.12 5.34 2.22
C ALA A 30 0.90 3.97 1.58
N LEU A 31 1.90 3.47 0.85
CA LEU A 31 1.88 2.15 0.19
C LEU A 31 3.29 1.56 0.12
N ALA A 32 3.42 0.27 0.40
CA ALA A 32 4.65 -0.49 0.25
C ALA A 32 4.38 -1.91 -0.29
N ILE A 33 5.36 -2.47 -1.00
CA ILE A 33 5.28 -3.83 -1.56
C ILE A 33 6.25 -4.72 -0.79
N HIS A 34 5.76 -5.84 -0.27
CA HIS A 34 6.60 -6.78 0.47
C HIS A 34 7.62 -7.44 -0.46
N PRO A 35 8.93 -7.37 -0.17
CA PRO A 35 10.01 -7.64 -1.14
C PRO A 35 10.17 -9.11 -1.54
N LYS A 36 9.47 -10.04 -0.86
CA LYS A 36 9.55 -11.49 -1.12
C LYS A 36 8.25 -12.11 -1.62
N THR A 37 7.12 -11.43 -1.41
CA THR A 37 5.79 -12.00 -1.66
C THR A 37 4.99 -11.19 -2.66
N ASP A 38 5.49 -10.01 -3.04
CA ASP A 38 4.82 -9.05 -3.93
C ASP A 38 3.44 -8.58 -3.44
N MET A 39 3.11 -8.86 -2.16
CA MET A 39 1.87 -8.38 -1.54
C MET A 39 1.97 -6.88 -1.29
N ILE A 40 0.92 -6.16 -1.66
CA ILE A 40 0.84 -4.71 -1.53
C ILE A 40 0.14 -4.38 -0.22
N TYR A 41 0.72 -3.49 0.56
CA TYR A 41 0.16 -2.96 1.80
C TYR A 41 -0.01 -1.46 1.68
N ALA A 42 -1.07 -0.94 2.29
CA ALA A 42 -1.36 0.49 2.36
C ALA A 42 -1.84 0.87 3.75
N ALA A 43 -1.68 2.15 4.10
CA ALA A 43 -2.15 2.67 5.38
C ALA A 43 -2.95 3.96 5.19
N SER A 44 -3.94 4.16 6.05
CA SER A 44 -4.75 5.37 6.07
C SER A 44 -4.12 6.49 6.91
N GLY A 45 -4.44 7.72 6.55
CA GLY A 45 -4.25 8.91 7.36
C GLY A 45 -5.37 9.09 8.38
N ASN A 46 -5.72 10.34 8.67
CA ASN A 46 -6.75 10.72 9.64
C ASN A 46 -7.92 11.54 9.05
N ASP A 47 -7.90 11.85 7.75
CA ASP A 47 -8.99 12.54 7.04
C ASP A 47 -10.01 11.54 6.44
N ILE A 48 -10.36 10.51 7.22
CA ILE A 48 -11.31 9.46 6.83
C ILE A 48 -12.77 9.87 7.10
N ALA A 49 -13.73 9.22 6.43
CA ALA A 49 -15.14 9.39 6.77
C ALA A 49 -15.60 8.45 7.89
N ASP A 50 -16.69 8.86 8.55
CA ASP A 50 -17.39 8.10 9.58
C ASP A 50 -17.53 6.61 9.24
N GLY A 51 -17.05 5.76 10.15
CA GLY A 51 -17.08 4.30 10.04
C GLY A 51 -15.81 3.65 9.49
N ASN A 52 -14.85 4.43 8.99
CA ASN A 52 -13.51 3.94 8.66
C ASN A 52 -12.57 4.02 9.88
N LEU A 53 -11.35 3.48 9.73
CA LEU A 53 -10.36 3.42 10.81
C LEU A 53 -9.13 4.27 10.48
N ASN A 54 -8.77 5.15 11.41
CA ASN A 54 -7.58 6.01 11.35
C ASN A 54 -6.33 5.15 11.42
N GLY A 55 -5.28 5.53 10.68
CA GLY A 55 -3.99 4.85 10.73
C GLY A 55 -4.07 3.34 10.49
N HIS A 56 -5.06 2.86 9.76
CA HIS A 56 -5.36 1.43 9.63
C HIS A 56 -4.52 0.79 8.53
N LEU A 57 -4.11 -0.46 8.72
CA LEU A 57 -3.37 -1.21 7.72
C LEU A 57 -4.31 -2.01 6.83
N TYR A 58 -4.09 -1.92 5.53
CA TYR A 58 -4.81 -2.65 4.50
C TYR A 58 -3.85 -3.45 3.63
N GLN A 59 -4.33 -4.59 3.15
CA GLN A 59 -3.73 -5.31 2.03
C GLN A 59 -4.50 -4.96 0.75
N ILE A 60 -3.78 -4.77 -0.34
CA ILE A 60 -4.36 -4.46 -1.66
C ILE A 60 -4.25 -5.69 -2.57
N ASP A 61 -5.35 -6.07 -3.21
CA ASP A 61 -5.33 -6.96 -4.37
C ASP A 61 -4.64 -6.24 -5.55
N GLY A 62 -3.49 -6.76 -5.97
CA GLY A 62 -2.70 -6.13 -7.05
C GLY A 62 -3.33 -6.18 -8.44
N GLN A 63 -4.40 -6.97 -8.66
CA GLN A 63 -5.10 -7.07 -9.94
C GLN A 63 -6.33 -6.17 -10.00
N THR A 64 -7.12 -6.12 -8.93
CA THR A 64 -8.40 -5.39 -8.86
C THR A 64 -8.26 -4.04 -8.17
N GLY A 65 -7.21 -3.87 -7.36
CA GLY A 65 -7.03 -2.74 -6.46
C GLY A 65 -7.91 -2.82 -5.21
N GLU A 66 -8.54 -3.96 -4.92
CA GLU A 66 -9.41 -4.09 -3.76
C GLU A 66 -8.66 -3.99 -2.41
N LEU A 67 -9.19 -3.23 -1.45
CA LEU A 67 -8.66 -3.15 -0.08
C LEU A 67 -9.28 -4.21 0.83
N TYR A 68 -8.42 -4.95 1.52
CA TYR A 68 -8.78 -5.85 2.62
C TYR A 68 -8.17 -5.32 3.92
N PRO A 69 -8.97 -5.07 4.97
CA PRO A 69 -8.44 -4.62 6.26
C PRO A 69 -7.57 -5.73 6.87
N VAL A 70 -6.37 -5.37 7.33
CA VAL A 70 -5.46 -6.26 8.07
C VAL A 70 -5.65 -6.03 9.56
N GLY A 71 -5.58 -4.77 10.02
CA GLY A 71 -5.67 -4.45 11.43
C GLY A 71 -5.36 -3.00 11.77
N SER A 72 -5.73 -2.61 13.00
CA SER A 72 -5.35 -1.30 13.54
C SER A 72 -3.85 -1.28 13.83
N THR A 73 -3.18 -0.18 13.47
CA THR A 73 -1.78 0.02 13.84
C THR A 73 -1.64 0.57 15.26
N GLY A 74 -2.73 1.08 15.85
CA GLY A 74 -2.72 1.77 17.14
C GLY A 74 -2.35 3.25 17.05
N PHE A 75 -2.14 3.79 15.84
CA PHE A 75 -1.78 5.19 15.60
C PHE A 75 -2.86 5.91 14.80
N GLU A 76 -2.93 7.23 14.92
CA GLU A 76 -3.97 8.04 14.28
C GLU A 76 -3.72 8.29 12.79
N GLU A 77 -2.46 8.42 12.37
CA GLU A 77 -2.12 8.80 10.99
C GLU A 77 -0.79 8.15 10.59
N ILE A 78 -0.81 7.36 9.51
CA ILE A 78 0.38 6.77 8.92
C ILE A 78 0.69 7.48 7.60
N GLY A 79 1.76 8.28 7.59
CA GLY A 79 2.12 9.09 6.42
C GLY A 79 3.12 8.42 5.47
N ASP A 80 3.79 7.34 5.90
CA ASP A 80 4.72 6.59 5.04
C ASP A 80 4.86 5.13 5.46
N LEU A 81 5.18 4.25 4.51
CA LEU A 81 5.42 2.82 4.69
C LEU A 81 6.61 2.36 3.87
N THR A 82 7.45 1.50 4.45
CA THR A 82 8.50 0.82 3.69
C THR A 82 8.84 -0.54 4.28
N PHE A 83 9.19 -1.50 3.43
CA PHE A 83 9.69 -2.79 3.88
C PHE A 83 11.22 -2.79 3.87
N SER A 84 11.82 -3.29 4.95
CA SER A 84 13.21 -3.75 4.90
C SER A 84 13.32 -5.09 4.19
N GLN A 85 14.53 -5.43 3.73
CA GLN A 85 14.79 -6.64 2.93
C GLN A 85 14.43 -7.95 3.67
N ASP A 86 14.42 -7.94 4.99
CA ASP A 86 14.04 -9.07 5.83
C ASP A 86 12.52 -9.30 5.88
N GLY A 87 11.71 -8.27 5.61
CA GLY A 87 10.26 -8.30 5.64
C GLY A 87 9.63 -7.47 6.75
N THR A 88 10.41 -6.76 7.58
CA THR A 88 9.85 -5.83 8.58
C THR A 88 9.20 -4.63 7.90
N LEU A 89 7.94 -4.36 8.24
CA LEU A 89 7.22 -3.17 7.80
C LEU A 89 7.53 -2.01 8.75
N TRP A 90 8.21 -0.99 8.22
CA TRP A 90 8.46 0.28 8.88
C TRP A 90 7.42 1.30 8.45
N ALA A 91 7.05 2.20 9.38
CA ALA A 91 6.10 3.26 9.11
C ALA A 91 6.50 4.56 9.78
N TRP A 92 6.07 5.68 9.18
CA TRP A 92 6.10 6.98 9.86
C TRP A 92 4.71 7.30 10.41
N ALA A 93 4.56 7.18 11.73
CA ALA A 93 3.36 7.61 12.45
C ALA A 93 3.49 9.10 12.79
N LYS A 94 2.60 9.93 12.26
CA LYS A 94 2.72 11.39 12.42
C LYS A 94 2.44 11.78 13.87
N GLY A 95 3.44 12.40 14.50
CA GLY A 95 3.39 12.78 15.92
C GLY A 95 4.12 11.79 16.84
N ASP A 96 4.26 10.53 16.43
CA ASP A 96 4.88 9.46 17.22
C ASP A 96 6.27 9.05 16.69
N GLY A 97 6.51 9.21 15.39
CA GLY A 97 7.81 8.95 14.74
C GLY A 97 7.88 7.61 14.01
N LEU A 98 9.09 7.04 13.96
CA LEU A 98 9.37 5.80 13.23
C LEU A 98 8.97 4.57 14.06
N ILE A 99 8.14 3.70 13.49
CA ILE A 99 7.61 2.50 14.13
C ILE A 99 7.75 1.27 13.22
N THR A 100 7.52 0.09 13.80
CA THR A 100 7.31 -1.16 13.05
C THR A 100 5.87 -1.63 13.23
N ILE A 101 5.28 -2.16 12.17
CA ILE A 101 3.91 -2.70 12.17
C ILE A 101 3.97 -4.22 11.93
N ASP A 102 3.23 -4.99 12.72
CA ASP A 102 3.01 -6.42 12.48
C ASP A 102 1.93 -6.60 11.41
N ILE A 103 2.23 -7.37 10.36
CA ILE A 103 1.33 -7.64 9.24
C ILE A 103 0.51 -8.91 9.42
N THR A 104 0.60 -9.57 10.59
CA THR A 104 -0.06 -10.83 10.93
C THR A 104 -1.16 -10.72 12.00
N THR A 105 -1.54 -9.49 12.35
CA THR A 105 -2.52 -9.17 13.40
C THR A 105 -3.87 -9.86 13.25
#